data_AF-A0A920J253-F1
#
_entry.id   AF-A0A920J253-F1
#
_cell.length_a   1.000
_cell.length_b   1.000
_cell.length_c   1.000
_cell.angle_alpha   90.00
_cell.angle_beta   90.00
_cell.angle_gamma   90.00
#
_symmetry.space_group_name_H-M   'P 1'
#
loop_
_entity.id
_entity.type
_entity.pdbx_description
1 polymer ?
#
loop_
_entity_poly.entity_id
_entity_poly.type
_entity_poly.pdbx_seq_one_letter_code
_entity_poly.pdbx_strand_id
1 'polypeptide(L)' 'MGGKSSEITSDTTNVFLEAGPNLILSMIRSTSKKLGLSTEASMRFERNLDPKNCNLWSI' A
#
# COMPACT_ATOMS: atom_id res chain seq x y z
N MET A 1 -5.36 2.05 -1.22
CA MET A 1 -5.57 3.52 -1.21
C MET A 1 -5.43 4.00 0.22
N GLY A 2 -4.86 5.18 0.45
CA GLY A 2 -4.77 5.79 1.78
C GLY A 2 -6.12 6.34 2.27
N GLY A 3 -6.19 6.68 3.55
CA GLY A 3 -7.36 7.34 4.15
C GLY A 3 -7.25 8.86 4.13
N LYS A 4 -8.39 9.55 3.99
CA LYS A 4 -8.46 11.03 4.01
C LYS A 4 -7.93 11.65 5.30
N SER A 5 -8.13 10.99 6.44
CA SER A 5 -7.67 11.49 7.74
C SER A 5 -6.15 11.44 7.94
N SER A 6 -5.45 10.65 7.13
CA SER A 6 -4.00 10.46 7.19
C SER A 6 -3.29 10.96 5.93
N GLU A 7 -4.00 11.70 5.07
CA GLU A 7 -3.46 12.26 3.85
C GLU A 7 -2.49 13.40 4.19
N ILE A 8 -1.38 13.47 3.46
CA ILE A 8 -0.40 14.55 3.61
C ILE A 8 -1.00 15.83 3.05
N THR A 9 -0.99 16.90 3.85
CA THR A 9 -1.43 18.25 3.49
C THR A 9 -0.27 19.23 3.45
N SER A 10 -0.52 20.49 3.04
CA SER A 10 0.48 21.57 3.04
C SER A 10 1.12 21.83 4.40
N ASP A 11 0.38 21.53 5.48
CA ASP A 11 0.80 21.83 6.85
C ASP A 11 1.50 20.64 7.51
N THR A 12 1.66 19.53 6.78
CA THR A 12 2.28 18.32 7.30
C THR A 12 3.79 18.50 7.41
N THR A 13 4.30 18.49 8.63
CA THR A 13 5.74 18.68 8.92
C THR A 13 6.48 17.38 9.16
N ASN A 14 5.78 16.33 9.58
CA ASN A 14 6.33 15.01 9.86
C ASN A 14 5.63 13.96 9.00
N VAL A 15 6.40 13.11 8.33
CA VAL A 15 5.88 12.09 7.41
C VAL A 15 6.29 10.71 7.91
N PHE A 16 5.32 9.81 7.99
CA PHE A 16 5.56 8.38 8.20
C PHE A 16 5.49 7.66 6.85
N LEU A 17 6.53 6.88 6.53
CA LEU A 17 6.62 6.13 5.29
C LEU A 17 6.24 4.66 5.55
N GLU A 18 5.09 4.25 5.02
CA GLU A 18 4.65 2.85 5.04
C GLU A 18 5.23 2.09 3.84
N ALA A 19 6.14 1.15 4.13
CA ALA A 19 6.68 0.23 3.15
C ALA A 19 6.63 -1.19 3.72
N GLY A 20 5.80 -2.05 3.13
CA GLY A 20 5.60 -3.41 3.62
C GLY A 20 5.22 -4.37 2.51
N PRO A 21 6.02 -5.42 2.24
CA PRO A 21 5.65 -6.47 1.31
C PRO A 21 4.66 -7.48 1.92
N ASN A 22 4.48 -7.46 3.25
CA ASN A 22 3.61 -8.38 4.01
C ASN A 22 2.11 -8.02 3.93
N LEU A 23 1.61 -7.84 2.71
CA LEU A 23 0.19 -7.70 2.45
C LEU A 23 -0.33 -8.98 1.78
N ILE A 24 -1.48 -9.46 2.23
CA ILE A 24 -2.09 -10.67 1.67
C ILE A 24 -2.73 -10.32 0.32
N LEU A 25 -2.14 -10.79 -0.79
CA LEU A 25 -2.58 -10.46 -2.15
C LEU A 25 -4.06 -10.76 -2.41
N SER A 26 -4.55 -11.89 -1.91
CA SER A 26 -5.96 -12.28 -2.06
C SER A 26 -6.92 -11.27 -1.42
N MET A 27 -6.52 -10.68 -0.28
CA MET A 27 -7.30 -9.65 0.40
C MET A 27 -7.26 -8.32 -0.36
N ILE A 28 -6.13 -7.95 -0.95
CA ILE A 28 -6.01 -6.74 -1.77
C ILE A 28 -6.95 -6.84 -2.98
N ARG A 29 -6.90 -7.95 -3.72
CA ARG A 29 -7.75 -8.19 -4.89
C ARG A 29 -9.23 -8.19 -4.52
N SER A 30 -9.59 -8.91 -3.45
CA SER A 30 -10.97 -8.98 -2.97
C SER A 30 -11.50 -7.60 -2.59
N THR A 31 -10.71 -6.83 -1.82
CA THR A 31 -11.09 -5.48 -1.36
C THR A 31 -11.17 -4.48 -2.51
N SER A 32 -10.20 -4.49 -3.43
CA SER A 32 -10.16 -3.67 -4.64
C SER A 32 -11.42 -3.87 -5.48
N LYS A 33 -11.80 -5.13 -5.74
CA LYS A 33 -13.03 -5.46 -6.49
C LYS A 33 -14.29 -5.07 -5.73
N LYS A 34 -14.35 -5.34 -4.42
CA LYS A 34 -15.50 -5.03 -3.57
C LYS A 34 -15.80 -3.52 -3.53
N LEU A 35 -14.75 -2.70 -3.47
CA LEU A 35 -14.86 -1.24 -3.42
C LEU A 35 -14.91 -0.58 -4.81
N GLY A 36 -14.65 -1.34 -5.89
CA GLY A 36 -14.51 -0.78 -7.23
C GLY A 36 -13.29 0.13 -7.40
N LEU A 37 -12.28 -0.01 -6.54
CA LEU A 37 -11.12 0.88 -6.47
C LEU A 37 -9.85 0.18 -6.98
N SER A 38 -9.63 0.28 -8.29
CA SER A 38 -8.39 -0.17 -8.93
C SER A 38 -7.36 0.96 -8.94
N THR A 39 -6.38 0.87 -8.05
CA THR A 39 -5.27 1.84 -7.94
C THR A 39 -3.99 1.22 -8.48
N GLU A 40 -3.03 2.06 -8.87
CA GLU A 40 -1.67 1.60 -9.22
C GLU A 40 -1.05 0.73 -8.12
N ALA A 41 -1.27 1.10 -6.85
CA ALA A 41 -0.80 0.31 -5.71
C ALA A 41 -1.42 -1.09 -5.67
N SER A 42 -2.75 -1.20 -5.71
CA SER A 42 -3.43 -2.51 -5.67
C SER A 42 -3.03 -3.39 -6.85
N MET A 43 -2.94 -2.83 -8.07
CA MET A 43 -2.50 -3.57 -9.25
C MET A 43 -1.08 -4.12 -9.13
N ARG A 44 -0.15 -3.36 -8.55
CA ARG A 44 1.24 -3.82 -8.35
C ARG A 44 1.33 -4.90 -7.28
N PHE A 45 0.61 -4.76 -6.16
CA PHE A 45 0.57 -5.80 -5.13
C PHE A 45 -0.06 -7.10 -5.64
N GLU A 46 -1.12 -7.03 -6.44
CA GLU A 46 -1.76 -8.22 -7.03
C GLU A 46 -0.86 -9.00 -8.01
N ARG A 47 0.19 -8.35 -8.55
CA ARG A 47 1.11 -8.94 -9.54
C ARG A 47 2.42 -9.46 -8.93
N ASN A 48 2.44 -9.73 -7.61
CA ASN A 48 3.64 -10.17 -6.88
C ASN A 48 4.82 -9.20 -7.04
N LEU A 49 4.80 -8.12 -6.25
CA LEU A 49 6.00 -7.29 -6.04
C LEU A 49 7.11 -8.13 -5.40
N ASP A 50 8.35 -7.98 -5.88
CA ASP A 50 9.52 -8.63 -5.28
C ASP A 50 9.73 -8.10 -3.85
N PRO A 51 9.63 -8.95 -2.81
CA PRO A 51 9.85 -8.54 -1.42
C PRO A 51 11.24 -7.94 -1.17
N LYS A 52 12.26 -8.32 -1.97
CA LYS A 52 13.63 -7.80 -1.87
C LYS A 52 13.75 -6.32 -2.23
N ASN A 53 12.73 -5.73 -2.85
CA ASN A 53 12.69 -4.28 -3.07
C ASN A 53 12.34 -3.51 -1.79
N CYS A 54 11.86 -4.19 -0.76
CA CYS A 54 11.51 -3.58 0.53
C CYS A 54 12.33 -4.23 1.66
N ASN A 55 13.60 -3.84 1.76
CA ASN A 55 14.54 -4.36 2.75
C ASN A 55 14.40 -3.72 4.15
N LEU A 56 13.44 -2.80 4.33
CA LEU A 56 13.25 -2.04 5.57
C LEU A 56 12.73 -2.87 6.75
N TRP A 57 12.38 -4.14 6.53
CA TRP A 57 11.84 -5.06 7.54
C TRP A 57 12.69 -6.32 7.77
N SER A 58 13.91 -6.39 7.20
CA SER A 58 14.86 -7.47 7.53
C SER A 58 15.60 -7.14 8.84
N ILE A 59 14.93 -7.40 9.97
CA ILE A 59 15.55 -7.57 11.29
C ILE A 59 15.23 -8.98 11.75
#